data_AF-A0A167Y406-F1
#
_entry.id   AF-A0A167Y406-F1
#
_cell.length_a   1.000
_cell.length_b   1.000
_cell.length_c   1.000
_cell.angle_alpha   90.00
_cell.angle_beta   90.00
_cell.angle_gamma   90.00
#
_symmetry.space_group_name_H-M   'P 1'
#
loop_
_entity.id
_entity.type
_entity.pdbx_description
1 polymer ?
#
loop_
_entity_poly.entity_id
_entity_poly.type
_entity_poly.pdbx_seq_one_letter_code
_entity_poly.pdbx_strand_id
1 'polypeptide(L)' 'MPSVTECQQNFDEISAIRQAAKSDYTVSNARKREIADEYRAAAEERRAASAAAMARGAAQKPPPSARAT' A
#
# COMPACT_ATOMS: atom_id res chain seq x y z
N MET A 1 4.88 -0.52 12.92
CA MET A 1 4.47 -0.24 11.54
C MET A 1 3.52 -1.33 11.12
N PRO A 2 2.39 -1.01 10.46
CA PRO A 2 1.49 -2.02 9.92
C PRO A 2 2.25 -2.96 8.97
N SER A 3 1.87 -4.22 8.98
CA SER A 3 2.46 -5.24 8.10
C SER A 3 2.04 -4.98 6.65
N VAL A 4 2.83 -5.46 5.68
CA VAL A 4 2.50 -5.33 4.24
C VAL A 4 1.09 -5.84 3.94
N THR A 5 0.68 -6.93 4.58
CA THR A 5 -0.66 -7.52 4.45
C THR A 5 -1.77 -6.59 4.98
N GLU A 6 -1.55 -5.93 6.10
CA GLU A 6 -2.53 -4.99 6.69
C GLU A 6 -2.70 -3.76 5.79
N CYS A 7 -1.60 -3.21 5.27
CA CYS A 7 -1.66 -2.11 4.30
C CYS A 7 -2.33 -2.53 2.99
N GLN A 8 -2.14 -3.77 2.55
CA GLN A 8 -2.79 -4.30 1.35
C GLN A 8 -4.31 -4.46 1.56
N GLN A 9 -4.74 -5.02 2.69
CA GLN A 9 -6.17 -5.13 3.04
C GLN A 9 -6.86 -3.76 3.09
N ASN A 10 -6.25 -2.79 3.79
CA ASN A 10 -6.79 -1.42 3.86
C ASN A 10 -6.89 -0.77 2.46
N PHE A 11 -5.87 -0.97 1.61
CA PHE A 11 -5.91 -0.48 0.24
C PHE A 11 -7.04 -1.12 -0.58
N ASP A 12 -7.25 -2.43 -0.45
CA ASP A 12 -8.30 -3.15 -1.19
C ASP A 12 -9.71 -2.71 -0.77
N GLU A 13 -9.93 -2.50 0.54
CA GLU A 13 -11.19 -1.96 1.08
C GLU A 13 -11.50 -0.57 0.50
N ILE A 14 -10.55 0.36 0.57
CA ILE A 14 -10.75 1.72 0.06
C ILE A 14 -10.87 1.71 -1.47
N SER A 15 -10.16 0.83 -2.17
CA SER A 15 -10.29 0.64 -3.62
C SER A 15 -11.72 0.19 -3.99
N ALA A 16 -12.30 -0.75 -3.25
CA ALA A 16 -13.67 -1.20 -3.46
C ALA A 16 -14.68 -0.06 -3.24
N ILE A 17 -14.53 0.70 -2.15
CA ILE A 17 -15.36 1.88 -1.85
C ILE A 17 -15.27 2.91 -2.98
N ARG A 18 -14.05 3.20 -3.47
CA ARG A 18 -13.83 4.14 -4.56
C ARG A 18 -14.48 3.69 -5.86
N GLN A 19 -14.40 2.40 -6.21
CA GLN A 19 -15.03 1.88 -7.42
C GLN A 19 -16.56 1.95 -7.33
N ALA A 20 -17.13 1.59 -6.19
CA ALA A 20 -18.56 1.74 -5.95
C ALA A 20 -19.00 3.22 -6.06
N ALA A 21 -18.29 4.12 -5.37
CA ALA A 21 -18.60 5.56 -5.38
C ALA A 21 -18.42 6.22 -6.76
N LYS A 22 -17.53 5.70 -7.61
CA LYS A 22 -17.31 6.26 -8.95
C LYS A 22 -18.58 6.18 -9.81
N SER A 23 -19.25 5.04 -9.78
CA SER A 23 -20.47 4.77 -10.57
C SER A 23 -21.76 5.16 -9.84
N ASP A 24 -21.69 5.45 -8.55
CA ASP A 24 -22.84 5.93 -7.77
C ASP A 24 -23.06 7.44 -7.97
N TYR A 25 -24.18 7.80 -8.58
CA TYR A 25 -24.57 9.20 -8.84
C TYR A 25 -25.23 9.88 -7.62
N THR A 26 -25.55 9.12 -6.57
CA THR A 26 -26.09 9.66 -5.31
C THR A 26 -24.98 10.20 -4.40
N VAL A 27 -23.74 9.74 -4.60
CA VAL A 27 -22.57 10.23 -3.86
C VAL A 27 -22.13 11.59 -4.41
N SER A 28 -21.99 12.56 -3.52
CA SER A 28 -21.54 13.91 -3.88
C SER A 28 -20.10 13.92 -4.40
N ASN A 29 -19.79 14.85 -5.32
CA ASN A 29 -18.43 15.01 -5.83
C ASN A 29 -17.40 15.34 -4.74
N ALA A 30 -17.83 16.00 -3.66
CA ALA A 30 -16.98 16.23 -2.49
C ALA A 30 -16.60 14.91 -1.82
N ARG A 31 -17.58 14.04 -1.56
CA ARG A 31 -17.31 12.73 -0.95
C ARG A 31 -16.45 11.84 -1.86
N LYS A 32 -16.65 11.89 -3.18
CA LYS A 32 -15.79 11.18 -4.15
C LYS A 32 -14.33 11.67 -4.10
N ARG A 33 -14.09 12.95 -3.82
CA ARG A 33 -12.74 13.50 -3.63
C ARG A 33 -12.11 12.99 -2.34
N GLU A 34 -12.83 13.02 -1.23
CA GLU A 34 -12.35 12.48 0.04
C GLU A 34 -11.92 11.00 -0.11
N ILE A 35 -12.76 10.18 -0.73
CA ILE A 35 -12.44 8.76 -1.00
C ILE A 35 -11.20 8.62 -1.90
N ALA A 36 -10.99 9.55 -2.84
CA ALA A 36 -9.80 9.53 -3.70
C ALA A 36 -8.53 9.91 -2.93
N ASP A 37 -8.62 10.83 -1.97
CA ASP A 37 -7.51 11.21 -1.09
C ASP A 37 -7.18 10.08 -0.10
N GLU A 38 -8.19 9.44 0.49
CA GLU A 38 -8.05 8.23 1.32
C GLU A 38 -7.38 7.09 0.53
N TYR A 39 -7.80 6.87 -0.72
CA TYR A 39 -7.20 5.88 -1.62
C TYR A 39 -5.71 6.17 -1.87
N ARG A 40 -5.36 7.44 -2.08
CA ARG A 40 -3.98 7.85 -2.32
C ARG A 40 -3.11 7.60 -1.09
N ALA A 41 -3.59 7.98 0.10
CA ALA A 41 -2.88 7.76 1.35
C ALA A 41 -2.62 6.25 1.58
N ALA A 42 -3.64 5.40 1.40
CA ALA A 42 -3.49 3.95 1.53
C ALA A 42 -2.52 3.35 0.49
N ALA A 43 -2.50 3.87 -0.73
CA ALA A 43 -1.57 3.43 -1.77
C ALA A 43 -0.11 3.78 -1.42
N GLU A 44 0.11 4.97 -0.86
CA GLU A 44 1.42 5.43 -0.40
C GLU A 44 1.91 4.60 0.80
N GLU A 45 1.05 4.33 1.78
CA GLU A 45 1.36 3.44 2.91
C GLU A 45 1.72 2.02 2.47
N ARG A 46 0.93 1.43 1.57
CA ARG A 46 1.24 0.12 1.00
C ARG A 46 2.60 0.10 0.32
N ARG A 47 2.92 1.15 -0.44
CA ARG A 47 4.21 1.26 -1.13
C ARG A 47 5.35 1.40 -0.13
N ALA A 48 5.17 2.19 0.92
CA ALA A 48 6.15 2.35 1.98
C ALA A 48 6.40 1.04 2.74
N ALA A 49 5.33 0.31 3.12
CA ALA A 49 5.43 -0.98 3.77
C ALA A 49 6.13 -2.03 2.88
N SER A 50 5.79 -2.07 1.59
CA SER A 50 6.45 -2.95 0.61
C SER A 50 7.94 -2.61 0.45
N ALA A 51 8.28 -1.32 0.33
CA ALA A 51 9.67 -0.86 0.25
C ALA A 51 10.46 -1.23 1.53
N ALA A 52 9.87 -1.05 2.71
CA ALA A 52 10.48 -1.43 3.98
C ALA A 52 10.70 -2.95 4.06
N ALA A 53 9.75 -3.76 3.60
CA ALA A 53 9.90 -5.22 3.55
C ALA A 53 11.02 -5.65 2.57
N MET A 54 11.10 -5.03 1.39
CA MET A 54 12.18 -5.28 0.43
C MET A 54 13.55 -4.86 0.97
N ALA A 55 13.65 -3.70 1.63
CA ALA A 55 14.88 -3.24 2.27
C ALA A 55 15.35 -4.22 3.36
N ARG A 56 14.41 -4.76 4.16
CA ARG A 56 14.70 -5.82 5.15
C ARG A 56 15.13 -7.13 4.52
N GLY A 57 14.58 -7.49 3.36
CA GLY A 57 15.02 -8.66 2.59
C GLY A 57 16.41 -8.48 1.98
N ALA A 58 16.72 -7.27 1.48
CA ALA A 58 18.02 -6.93 0.94
C ALA A 58 19.13 -6.88 2.02
N ALA A 59 18.80 -6.38 3.22
CA ALA A 59 19.72 -6.34 4.35
C ALA A 59 20.06 -7.74 4.91
N GLN A 60 19.23 -8.76 4.65
CA GLN A 60 19.46 -10.15 5.07
C GLN A 60 20.26 -10.98 4.06
N LYS A 61 20.65 -10.41 2.90
CA LYS A 61 21.52 -11.12 1.97
C LYS A 61 22.96 -11.05 2.52
N PRO A 62 23.57 -12.17 2.98
CA PRO A 62 24.94 -12.13 3.47
C PRO A 62 25.87 -11.67 2.34
N PRO A 63 26.93 -10.89 2.65
CA PRO A 63 27.89 -10.45 1.64
C PRO A 63 28.52 -11.69 0.97
N PRO A 64 28.66 -11.70 -0.37
CA PRO A 64 29.28 -12.82 -1.06
C PRO A 64 30.80 -12.75 -0.87
N SER A 65 31.33 -13.20 0.28
CA SER A 65 32.76 -13.44 0.47
C SER A 65 33.05 -14.26 1.72
N ALA A 66 33.27 -15.56 1.55
CA ALA A 66 34.24 -16.35 2.32
C ALA A 66 34.51 -17.69 1.60
N ARG A 67 34.97 -17.62 0.34
CA ARG A 67 35.65 -18.77 -0.27
C ARG A 67 37.09 -18.72 0.26
N ALA A 68 37.29 -19.37 1.41
CA ALA A 68 38.59 -19.56 2.02
C ALA A 68 39.53 -20.23 1.00
N THR A 69 40.71 -19.62 0.84
CA THR A 69 41.86 -20.23 0.16
C THR A 69 42.77 -20.77 1.25
#